data_AF-A0A350G511-F1
#
_entry.id   AF-A0A350G511-F1
#
_cell.length_a   1.000
_cell.length_b   1.000
_cell.length_c   1.000
_cell.angle_alpha   90.00
_cell.angle_beta   90.00
_cell.angle_gamma   90.00
#
_symmetry.space_group_name_H-M   'P 1'
#
loop_
_entity.id
_entity.type
_entity.pdbx_description
1 polymer ?
#
loop_
_entity_poly.entity_id
_entity_poly.type
_entity_poly.pdbx_seq_one_letter_code
_entity_poly.pdbx_strand_id
1 'polypeptide(L)'
;SGSKILVGFQFRYHPTLNKARELIQANTIGQVLTVHAHWGEYLPQWHPWEDYRASYAARADLGGGVIRTLTHPLDYLRYLIGEVESLWSFNGHVSPLELDVEDVAEIGLKFSNGAIGGVHLNYVQRHPRHTLEIVGTQGTLRWDNADGILHICKFSAPFGSYSDHPPAPDIETFSPPEGFERNQLFVSQTRHFVEITKGESEPVCTLEDGIMALHLSLAAVKSGFTGRSVMLPDTQ
;
A
#
# COMPACT_ATOMS: atom_id res chain seq x y z
N SER A 1 4.31 -1.44 -30.20
CA SER A 1 3.58 -2.73 -30.30
C SER A 1 2.26 -2.58 -29.57
N GLY A 2 1.18 -3.25 -30.00
CA GLY A 2 -0.13 -3.22 -29.32
C GLY A 2 -0.27 -4.27 -28.21
N SER A 3 0.84 -4.63 -27.55
CA SER A 3 0.88 -5.68 -26.53
C SER A 3 0.38 -5.13 -25.20
N LYS A 4 -0.53 -5.86 -24.54
CA LYS A 4 -1.00 -5.55 -23.19
C LYS A 4 -0.01 -6.10 -22.15
N ILE A 5 0.30 -5.32 -21.12
CA ILE A 5 1.21 -5.69 -20.02
C ILE A 5 0.44 -5.63 -18.71
N LEU A 6 0.58 -6.69 -17.89
CA LEU A 6 0.05 -6.75 -16.54
C LEU A 6 1.22 -6.85 -15.55
N VAL A 7 1.30 -5.91 -14.61
CA VAL A 7 2.32 -5.92 -13.55
C VAL A 7 1.79 -6.61 -12.29
N GLY A 8 2.67 -7.36 -11.61
CA GLY A 8 2.33 -8.24 -10.50
C GLY A 8 2.08 -7.54 -9.16
N PHE A 9 0.97 -6.80 -9.01
CA PHE A 9 0.53 -6.22 -7.72
C PHE A 9 -0.76 -6.89 -7.22
N GLN A 10 -0.61 -7.98 -6.46
CA GLN A 10 -1.74 -8.85 -6.04
C GLN A 10 -2.73 -8.17 -5.10
N PHE A 11 -2.34 -7.13 -4.34
CA PHE A 11 -3.26 -6.42 -3.44
C PHE A 11 -4.35 -5.65 -4.17
N ARG A 12 -4.17 -5.32 -5.47
CA ARG A 12 -5.25 -4.79 -6.33
C ARG A 12 -6.37 -5.81 -6.58
N TYR A 13 -6.18 -7.08 -6.23
CA TYR A 13 -7.19 -8.14 -6.27
C TYR A 13 -7.78 -8.45 -4.88
N HIS A 14 -7.36 -7.75 -3.81
CA HIS A 14 -7.89 -8.01 -2.47
C HIS A 14 -9.34 -7.52 -2.36
N PRO A 15 -10.31 -8.39 -2.03
CA PRO A 15 -11.73 -8.05 -2.11
C PRO A 15 -12.09 -6.86 -1.23
N THR A 16 -11.54 -6.80 -0.01
CA THR A 16 -11.85 -5.74 0.94
C THR A 16 -11.07 -4.44 0.68
N LEU A 17 -9.91 -4.48 0.00
CA LEU A 17 -9.25 -3.26 -0.48
C LEU A 17 -9.96 -2.69 -1.72
N ASN A 18 -10.45 -3.56 -2.60
CA ASN A 18 -11.33 -3.13 -3.69
C ASN A 18 -12.63 -2.54 -3.14
N LYS A 19 -13.17 -3.09 -2.04
CA LYS A 19 -14.30 -2.45 -1.35
C LYS A 19 -13.96 -1.06 -0.82
N ALA A 20 -12.77 -0.87 -0.23
CA ALA A 20 -12.31 0.44 0.19
C ALA A 20 -12.24 1.41 -1.00
N ARG A 21 -11.71 0.98 -2.14
CA ARG A 21 -11.67 1.77 -3.38
C ARG A 21 -13.05 2.20 -3.85
N GLU A 22 -14.02 1.27 -3.88
CA GLU A 22 -15.41 1.57 -4.24
C GLU A 22 -16.00 2.66 -3.34
N LEU A 23 -15.80 2.57 -2.01
CA LEU A 23 -16.32 3.54 -1.05
C LEU A 23 -15.68 4.92 -1.22
N ILE A 24 -14.39 4.98 -1.52
CA ILE A 24 -13.67 6.22 -1.82
C ILE A 24 -14.20 6.85 -3.12
N GLN A 25 -14.33 6.06 -4.19
CA GLN A 25 -14.83 6.53 -5.49
C GLN A 25 -16.30 6.97 -5.42
N ALA A 26 -17.10 6.32 -4.58
CA ALA A 26 -18.48 6.71 -4.30
C ALA A 26 -18.59 7.91 -3.33
N ASN A 27 -17.47 8.51 -2.92
CA ASN A 27 -17.41 9.62 -1.96
C ASN A 27 -18.09 9.30 -0.61
N THR A 28 -18.13 8.02 -0.21
CA THR A 28 -18.84 7.57 1.01
C THR A 28 -18.17 8.08 2.29
N ILE A 29 -16.85 8.24 2.29
CA ILE A 29 -16.09 8.82 3.40
C ILE A 29 -15.76 10.30 3.20
N GLY A 30 -16.37 10.94 2.19
CA GLY A 30 -16.06 12.31 1.79
C GLY A 30 -14.65 12.45 1.21
N GLN A 31 -14.09 13.66 1.34
CA GLN A 31 -12.73 13.95 0.90
C GLN A 31 -11.72 13.23 1.79
N VAL A 32 -10.82 12.45 1.19
CA VAL A 32 -9.69 11.84 1.91
C VAL A 32 -8.74 12.94 2.41
N LEU A 33 -8.41 12.90 3.70
CA LEU A 33 -7.51 13.85 4.36
C LEU A 33 -6.17 13.20 4.67
N THR A 34 -6.20 12.03 5.30
CA THR A 34 -4.98 11.30 5.67
C THR A 34 -5.06 9.82 5.34
N VAL A 35 -3.91 9.22 5.09
CA VAL A 35 -3.77 7.78 4.92
C VAL A 35 -2.49 7.26 5.58
N HIS A 36 -2.56 6.13 6.27
CA HIS A 36 -1.38 5.54 6.89
C HIS A 36 -1.35 4.03 6.66
N ALA A 37 -0.27 3.56 6.04
CA ALA A 37 0.01 2.14 5.89
C ALA A 37 1.19 1.75 6.79
N HIS A 38 1.06 0.62 7.49
CA HIS A 38 2.15 -0.03 8.23
C HIS A 38 2.34 -1.40 7.62
N TRP A 39 3.57 -1.77 7.26
CA TRP A 39 3.95 -3.14 6.96
C TRP A 39 5.28 -3.48 7.63
N GLY A 40 5.21 -4.26 8.70
CA GLY A 40 6.37 -4.76 9.42
C GLY A 40 6.32 -6.27 9.52
N GLU A 41 7.41 -6.93 9.14
CA GLU A 41 7.60 -8.37 9.30
C GLU A 41 9.02 -8.64 9.76
N TYR A 42 9.33 -9.88 10.13
CA TYR A 42 10.67 -10.27 10.54
C TYR A 42 11.34 -11.07 9.44
N LEU A 43 12.26 -10.42 8.71
CA LEU A 43 12.92 -10.99 7.53
C LEU A 43 13.52 -12.39 7.80
N PRO A 44 14.19 -12.67 8.94
CA PRO A 44 14.70 -14.02 9.23
C PRO A 44 13.65 -15.13 9.33
N GLN A 45 12.36 -14.79 9.43
CA GLN A 45 11.26 -15.75 9.53
C GLN A 45 10.40 -15.84 8.26
N TRP A 46 10.73 -15.11 7.19
CA TRP A 46 10.02 -15.25 5.92
C TRP A 46 10.20 -16.62 5.29
N HIS A 47 11.44 -17.10 5.28
CA HIS A 47 11.82 -18.44 4.82
C HIS A 47 12.69 -19.10 5.91
N PRO A 48 12.09 -19.61 6.99
CA PRO A 48 12.83 -20.14 8.15
C PRO A 48 13.77 -21.31 7.83
N TRP A 49 13.63 -21.89 6.64
CA TRP A 49 14.43 -23.00 6.13
C TRP A 49 15.70 -22.56 5.39
N GLU A 50 15.93 -21.26 5.19
CA GLU A 50 17.11 -20.72 4.52
C GLU A 50 17.73 -19.55 5.30
N ASP A 51 18.99 -19.26 4.99
CA ASP A 51 19.68 -18.11 5.55
C ASP A 51 19.17 -16.82 4.90
N TYR A 52 18.48 -15.99 5.69
CA TYR A 52 17.90 -14.73 5.21
C TYR A 52 18.92 -13.80 4.56
N ARG A 53 20.20 -13.88 4.97
CA ARG A 53 21.31 -13.07 4.44
C ARG A 53 21.60 -13.38 2.97
N ALA A 54 21.23 -14.56 2.51
CA ALA A 54 21.37 -14.95 1.10
C ALA A 54 20.15 -14.53 0.24
N SER A 55 19.03 -14.13 0.86
CA SER A 55 17.82 -13.74 0.13
C SER A 55 18.03 -12.44 -0.64
N TYR A 56 17.29 -12.25 -1.74
CA TYR A 56 17.36 -11.01 -2.51
C TYR A 56 17.00 -9.77 -1.68
N ALA A 57 16.09 -9.92 -0.71
CA ALA A 57 15.62 -8.85 0.15
C ALA A 57 16.73 -8.29 1.06
N ALA A 58 17.74 -9.11 1.37
CA ALA A 58 18.86 -8.75 2.22
C ALA A 58 20.05 -8.11 1.47
N ARG A 59 20.00 -8.06 0.14
CA ARG A 59 21.17 -7.85 -0.72
C ARG A 59 21.03 -6.66 -1.67
N ALA A 60 21.93 -5.70 -1.55
CA ALA A 60 21.94 -4.50 -2.38
C ALA A 60 22.21 -4.81 -3.86
N ASP A 61 23.09 -5.79 -4.14
CA ASP A 61 23.45 -6.19 -5.50
C ASP A 61 22.31 -6.89 -6.26
N LEU A 62 21.29 -7.36 -5.56
CA LEU A 62 20.06 -7.93 -6.11
C LEU A 62 18.87 -6.96 -6.08
N GLY A 63 19.08 -5.72 -5.64
CA GLY A 63 18.02 -4.72 -5.51
C GLY A 63 17.12 -4.92 -4.29
N GLY A 64 17.60 -5.59 -3.23
CA GLY A 64 16.91 -5.77 -1.94
C GLY A 64 16.65 -4.49 -1.17
N GLY A 65 16.30 -4.59 0.10
CA GLY A 65 15.99 -3.44 0.95
C GLY A 65 14.48 -3.26 1.14
N VAL A 66 14.11 -2.82 2.34
CA VAL A 66 12.73 -2.90 2.81
C VAL A 66 11.76 -2.12 1.94
N ILE A 67 12.20 -1.00 1.35
CA ILE A 67 11.36 -0.17 0.48
C ILE A 67 11.01 -0.90 -0.83
N ARG A 68 12.00 -1.53 -1.48
CA ARG A 68 11.82 -2.18 -2.78
C ARG A 68 11.13 -3.53 -2.64
N THR A 69 11.44 -4.28 -1.59
CA THR A 69 10.85 -5.59 -1.34
C THR A 69 9.41 -5.49 -0.84
N LEU A 70 9.10 -4.54 0.06
CA LEU A 70 7.75 -4.32 0.57
C LEU A 70 7.05 -3.18 -0.16
N THR A 71 7.31 -2.98 -1.46
CA THR A 71 6.81 -1.84 -2.25
C THR A 71 5.28 -1.77 -2.41
N HIS A 72 4.55 -2.82 -2.02
CA HIS A 72 3.11 -2.93 -2.24
C HIS A 72 2.27 -1.76 -1.68
N PRO A 73 2.53 -1.18 -0.49
CA PRO A 73 1.81 0.01 -0.02
C PRO A 73 1.99 1.23 -0.91
N LEU A 74 3.16 1.42 -1.54
CA LEU A 74 3.35 2.51 -2.49
C LEU A 74 2.42 2.36 -3.70
N ASP A 75 2.23 1.13 -4.18
CA ASP A 75 1.29 0.83 -5.28
C ASP A 75 -0.17 0.95 -4.83
N TYR A 76 -0.59 0.22 -3.80
CA TYR A 76 -2.01 0.17 -3.45
C TYR A 76 -2.51 1.51 -2.90
N LEU A 77 -1.67 2.31 -2.23
CA LEU A 77 -2.09 3.65 -1.81
C LEU A 77 -2.32 4.57 -3.01
N ARG A 78 -1.46 4.51 -4.03
CA ARG A 78 -1.68 5.23 -5.29
C ARG A 78 -2.97 4.77 -5.98
N TYR A 79 -3.22 3.46 -6.00
CA TYR A 79 -4.42 2.85 -6.58
C TYR A 79 -5.72 3.25 -5.84
N LEU A 80 -5.68 3.40 -4.52
CA LEU A 80 -6.82 3.75 -3.68
C LEU A 80 -7.08 5.26 -3.61
N ILE A 81 -6.03 6.06 -3.44
CA ILE A 81 -6.13 7.49 -3.11
C ILE A 81 -5.92 8.39 -4.33
N GLY A 82 -5.07 7.98 -5.27
CA GLY A 82 -4.69 8.74 -6.46
C GLY A 82 -3.18 9.00 -6.54
N GLU A 83 -2.78 9.87 -7.46
CA GLU A 83 -1.38 10.17 -7.74
C GLU A 83 -0.65 10.84 -6.58
N VAL A 84 0.64 10.53 -6.44
CA VAL A 84 1.55 11.13 -5.45
C VAL A 84 2.35 12.24 -6.14
N GLU A 85 2.22 13.47 -5.64
CA GLU A 85 2.91 14.66 -6.15
C GLU A 85 4.37 14.71 -5.67
N SER A 86 4.59 14.41 -4.38
CA SER A 86 5.91 14.45 -3.76
C SER A 86 5.99 13.52 -2.56
N LEU A 87 7.20 13.14 -2.18
CA LEU A 87 7.45 12.36 -0.97
C LEU A 87 8.73 12.78 -0.27
N TRP A 88 8.86 12.39 0.99
CA TRP A 88 10.13 12.37 1.72
C TRP A 88 10.30 11.04 2.45
N SER A 89 11.52 10.68 2.83
CA SER A 89 11.74 9.47 3.64
C SER A 89 12.91 9.62 4.62
N PHE A 90 12.76 8.99 5.80
CA PHE A 90 13.87 8.54 6.61
C PHE A 90 13.99 7.03 6.46
N ASN A 91 15.14 6.54 6.01
CA ASN A 91 15.39 5.11 5.87
C ASN A 91 16.86 4.79 6.14
N GLY A 92 17.12 3.55 6.51
CA GLY A 92 18.46 3.07 6.77
C GLY A 92 18.48 1.67 7.36
N HIS A 93 19.68 1.18 7.63
CA HIS A 93 19.92 -0.02 8.41
C HIS A 93 20.04 0.38 9.88
N VAL A 94 19.02 0.06 10.70
CA VAL A 94 18.95 0.46 12.12
C VAL A 94 19.04 -0.71 13.09
N SER A 95 18.84 -1.94 12.62
CA SER A 95 18.85 -3.13 13.48
C SER A 95 20.21 -3.84 13.53
N PRO A 96 20.35 -4.88 14.37
CA PRO A 96 21.52 -5.76 14.36
C PRO A 96 21.49 -6.87 13.28
N LEU A 97 20.55 -6.84 12.32
CA LEU A 97 20.52 -7.82 11.24
C LEU A 97 21.77 -7.67 10.35
N GLU A 98 22.20 -8.75 9.71
CA GLU A 98 23.39 -8.72 8.86
C GLU A 98 22.99 -8.41 7.41
N LEU A 99 22.69 -7.13 7.14
CA LEU A 99 22.17 -6.63 5.87
C LEU A 99 23.06 -5.51 5.29
N ASP A 100 23.18 -5.44 3.96
CA ASP A 100 23.85 -4.32 3.25
C ASP A 100 22.85 -3.32 2.61
N VAL A 101 21.58 -3.42 3.03
CA VAL A 101 20.44 -2.61 2.57
C VAL A 101 19.70 -1.98 3.76
N GLU A 102 18.79 -1.05 3.48
CA GLU A 102 17.89 -0.50 4.51
C GLU A 102 16.88 -1.54 5.02
N ASP A 103 16.66 -1.56 6.33
CA ASP A 103 15.79 -2.52 7.02
C ASP A 103 14.59 -1.86 7.71
N VAL A 104 14.59 -0.52 7.79
CA VAL A 104 13.49 0.32 8.26
C VAL A 104 13.36 1.54 7.35
N ALA A 105 12.12 1.90 7.03
CA ALA A 105 11.77 3.12 6.31
C ALA A 105 10.49 3.74 6.85
N GLU A 106 10.53 5.06 7.03
CA GLU A 106 9.38 5.94 7.22
C GLU A 106 9.28 6.83 5.99
N ILE A 107 8.12 6.86 5.34
CA ILE A 107 7.91 7.57 4.06
C ILE A 107 6.68 8.46 4.19
N GLY A 108 6.86 9.78 4.07
CA GLY A 108 5.76 10.73 3.97
C GLY A 108 5.37 10.98 2.51
N LEU A 109 4.08 10.97 2.21
CA LEU A 109 3.51 11.14 0.87
C LEU A 109 2.61 12.38 0.83
N LYS A 110 2.70 13.16 -0.24
CA LYS A 110 1.73 14.20 -0.58
C LYS A 110 1.03 13.81 -1.88
N PHE A 111 -0.28 13.64 -1.83
CA PHE A 111 -1.09 13.27 -3.00
C PHE A 111 -1.53 14.51 -3.77
N SER A 112 -1.73 14.37 -5.07
CA SER A 112 -2.16 15.47 -5.95
C SER A 112 -3.56 15.99 -5.63
N ASN A 113 -4.38 15.22 -4.92
CA ASN A 113 -5.70 15.62 -4.42
C ASN A 113 -5.64 16.39 -3.08
N GLY A 114 -4.45 16.64 -2.53
CA GLY A 114 -4.22 17.35 -1.28
C GLY A 114 -4.17 16.46 -0.02
N ALA A 115 -4.46 15.16 -0.12
CA ALA A 115 -4.30 14.24 1.00
C ALA A 115 -2.83 14.07 1.38
N ILE A 116 -2.56 13.81 2.67
CA ILE A 116 -1.22 13.55 3.18
C ILE A 116 -1.17 12.12 3.73
N GLY A 117 -0.16 11.37 3.32
CA GLY A 117 0.00 9.98 3.68
C GLY A 117 1.31 9.63 4.38
N GLY A 118 1.33 8.45 5.00
CA GLY A 118 2.52 7.84 5.57
C GLY A 118 2.58 6.35 5.24
N VAL A 119 3.80 5.85 5.02
CA VAL A 119 4.10 4.42 4.90
C VAL A 119 5.26 4.09 5.83
N HIS A 120 4.99 3.21 6.80
CA HIS A 120 6.00 2.62 7.66
C HIS A 120 6.33 1.20 7.17
N LEU A 121 7.60 0.92 6.90
CA LEU A 121 8.09 -0.39 6.47
C LEU A 121 9.23 -0.88 7.36
N ASN A 122 9.24 -2.15 7.76
CA ASN A 122 10.38 -2.72 8.47
C ASN A 122 10.54 -4.25 8.32
N TYR A 123 11.79 -4.72 8.50
CA TYR A 123 12.20 -6.14 8.56
C TYR A 123 12.44 -6.68 9.97
N VAL A 124 12.16 -5.89 11.00
CA VAL A 124 12.60 -6.16 12.38
C VAL A 124 11.45 -6.66 13.26
N GLN A 125 10.22 -6.67 12.74
CA GLN A 125 9.03 -6.86 13.55
C GLN A 125 8.59 -8.32 13.61
N ARG A 126 8.88 -8.95 14.76
CA ARG A 126 8.61 -10.37 15.02
C ARG A 126 7.15 -10.77 14.98
N HIS A 127 6.26 -9.94 15.51
CA HIS A 127 4.83 -10.12 15.30
C HIS A 127 4.46 -9.35 14.03
N PRO A 128 4.14 -10.00 12.91
CA PRO A 128 3.85 -9.30 11.67
C PRO A 128 2.66 -8.34 11.87
N ARG A 129 2.71 -7.18 11.21
CA ARG A 129 1.59 -6.23 11.14
C ARG A 129 1.55 -5.67 9.73
N HIS A 130 0.38 -5.75 9.11
CA HIS A 130 0.11 -5.07 7.87
C HIS A 130 -1.27 -4.43 7.95
N THR A 131 -1.31 -3.12 8.17
CA THR A 131 -2.54 -2.37 8.46
C THR A 131 -2.62 -1.10 7.63
N LEU A 132 -3.85 -0.68 7.33
CA LEU A 132 -4.16 0.54 6.60
C LEU A 132 -5.25 1.33 7.34
N GLU A 133 -5.06 2.64 7.48
CA GLU A 133 -6.10 3.57 7.93
C GLU A 133 -6.25 4.70 6.91
N ILE A 134 -7.48 5.02 6.52
CA ILE A 134 -7.81 6.14 5.63
C ILE A 134 -8.86 6.98 6.32
N VAL A 135 -8.55 8.25 6.56
CA VAL A 135 -9.45 9.21 7.20
C VAL A 135 -9.95 10.19 6.15
N GLY A 136 -11.27 10.27 5.99
CA GLY A 136 -11.94 11.27 5.19
C GLY A 136 -12.85 12.18 6.02
N THR A 137 -13.44 13.19 5.38
CA THR A 137 -14.30 14.17 6.05
C THR A 137 -15.62 13.61 6.55
N GLN A 138 -16.07 12.46 6.05
CA GLN A 138 -17.35 11.83 6.43
C GLN A 138 -17.19 10.39 6.91
N GLY A 139 -15.96 9.89 6.99
CA GLY A 139 -15.73 8.54 7.50
C GLY A 139 -14.28 8.15 7.65
N THR A 140 -14.06 6.98 8.21
CA THR A 140 -12.76 6.36 8.38
C THR A 140 -12.84 4.91 7.95
N LEU A 141 -11.86 4.47 7.16
CA LEU A 141 -11.67 3.08 6.78
C LEU A 141 -10.45 2.53 7.52
N ARG A 142 -10.57 1.36 8.12
CA ARG A 142 -9.45 0.63 8.72
C ARG A 142 -9.41 -0.78 8.18
N TRP A 143 -8.23 -1.26 7.84
CA TRP A 143 -8.02 -2.60 7.31
C TRP A 143 -6.82 -3.24 7.99
N ASP A 144 -6.94 -4.52 8.31
CA ASP A 144 -5.86 -5.35 8.82
C ASP A 144 -5.71 -6.57 7.91
N ASN A 145 -4.49 -6.88 7.47
CA ASN A 145 -4.21 -8.05 6.67
C ASN A 145 -4.36 -9.35 7.47
N ALA A 146 -4.27 -9.30 8.80
CA ALA A 146 -4.34 -10.49 9.65
C ALA A 146 -5.69 -11.21 9.55
N ASP A 147 -6.79 -10.46 9.46
CA ASP A 147 -8.14 -10.98 9.23
C ASP A 147 -8.70 -10.61 7.85
N GLY A 148 -8.08 -9.66 7.16
CA GLY A 148 -8.49 -9.15 5.86
C GLY A 148 -9.73 -8.26 5.93
N ILE A 149 -10.24 -7.92 7.12
CA ILE A 149 -11.51 -7.21 7.30
C ILE A 149 -11.32 -5.72 7.06
N LEU A 150 -12.27 -5.11 6.34
CA LEU A 150 -12.40 -3.66 6.25
C LEU A 150 -13.44 -3.18 7.26
N HIS A 151 -13.01 -2.40 8.25
CA HIS A 151 -13.89 -1.66 9.14
C HIS A 151 -14.22 -0.30 8.54
N ILE A 152 -15.49 0.06 8.56
CA ILE A 152 -16.04 1.26 7.93
C ILE A 152 -16.76 2.05 9.03
N CYS A 153 -16.29 3.25 9.32
CA CYS A 153 -16.91 4.15 10.30
C CYS A 153 -17.38 5.39 9.56
N LYS A 154 -18.69 5.67 9.55
CA LYS A 154 -19.29 6.82 8.85
C LYS A 154 -19.84 7.83 9.84
N PHE A 155 -19.69 9.11 9.52
CA PHE A 155 -20.14 10.22 10.34
C PHE A 155 -21.27 10.96 9.63
N SER A 156 -22.43 11.07 10.28
CA SER A 156 -23.59 11.80 9.76
C SER A 156 -23.52 13.30 10.04
N ALA A 157 -22.77 13.70 11.07
CA ALA A 157 -22.57 15.11 11.40
C ALA A 157 -21.69 15.80 10.33
N PRO A 158 -22.00 17.05 9.93
CA PRO A 158 -21.14 17.81 9.02
C PRO A 158 -19.72 17.96 9.56
N PHE A 159 -18.73 17.89 8.67
CA PHE A 159 -17.32 18.06 9.04
C PHE A 159 -17.09 19.43 9.70
N GLY A 160 -16.43 19.43 10.87
CA GLY A 160 -16.18 20.64 11.66
C GLY A 160 -17.37 21.16 12.47
N SER A 161 -18.51 20.46 12.49
CA SER A 161 -19.63 20.82 13.38
C SER A 161 -19.33 20.50 14.84
N TYR A 162 -19.90 21.32 15.74
CA TYR A 162 -19.85 21.11 17.19
C TYR A 162 -21.26 20.82 17.72
N SER A 163 -21.37 19.87 18.65
CA SER A 163 -22.58 19.55 19.39
C SER A 163 -22.16 19.03 20.77
N ASP A 164 -22.89 19.40 21.82
CA ASP A 164 -22.71 18.80 23.15
C ASP A 164 -23.11 17.31 23.18
N HIS A 165 -23.88 16.88 22.17
CA HIS A 165 -24.32 15.51 21.96
C HIS A 165 -24.13 15.13 20.48
N PRO A 166 -22.90 14.84 20.03
CA PRO A 166 -22.66 14.42 18.65
C PRO A 166 -23.35 13.07 18.39
N PRO A 167 -23.90 12.84 17.18
CA PRO A 167 -24.46 11.54 16.83
C PRO A 167 -23.35 10.48 16.86
N ALA A 168 -23.72 9.27 17.29
CA ALA A 168 -22.82 8.13 17.21
C ALA A 168 -22.48 7.82 15.73
N PRO A 169 -21.26 7.36 15.43
CA PRO A 169 -20.92 6.91 14.09
C PRO A 169 -21.70 5.65 13.71
N ASP A 170 -21.93 5.48 12.41
CA ASP A 170 -22.42 4.24 11.84
C ASP A 170 -21.22 3.33 11.53
N ILE A 171 -21.18 2.15 12.17
CA ILE A 171 -20.04 1.23 12.13
C ILE A 171 -20.46 -0.03 11.38
N GLU A 172 -19.76 -0.31 10.29
CA GLU A 172 -19.94 -1.49 9.46
C GLU A 172 -18.61 -2.23 9.31
N THR A 173 -18.71 -3.51 8.92
CA THR A 173 -17.55 -4.29 8.51
C THR A 173 -17.84 -4.97 7.17
N PHE A 174 -16.79 -5.11 6.36
CA PHE A 174 -16.82 -5.88 5.14
C PHE A 174 -15.71 -6.93 5.21
N SER A 175 -16.12 -8.17 5.42
CA SER A 175 -15.22 -9.32 5.51
C SER A 175 -14.86 -9.84 4.12
N PRO A 176 -13.68 -10.48 3.97
CA PRO A 176 -13.41 -11.23 2.76
C PRO A 176 -14.44 -12.38 2.59
N PRO A 177 -14.62 -12.91 1.36
CA PRO A 177 -15.51 -14.05 1.11
C PRO A 177 -15.19 -15.25 2.01
N GLU A 178 -16.20 -16.08 2.28
CA GLU A 178 -16.00 -17.33 3.02
C GLU A 178 -14.94 -18.20 2.33
N GLY A 179 -13.99 -18.72 3.11
CA GLY A 179 -12.87 -19.51 2.61
C GLY A 179 -11.83 -18.71 1.81
N PHE A 180 -11.81 -17.38 1.92
CA PHE A 180 -10.76 -16.56 1.32
C PHE A 180 -9.39 -16.93 1.89
N GLU A 181 -8.45 -17.21 0.98
CA GLU A 181 -7.05 -17.47 1.30
C GLU A 181 -6.17 -16.50 0.52
N ARG A 182 -5.01 -16.13 1.08
CA ARG A 182 -4.02 -15.27 0.41
C ARG A 182 -3.68 -15.76 -1.02
N ASN A 183 -3.63 -17.07 -1.24
CA ASN A 183 -3.33 -17.64 -2.55
C ASN A 183 -4.35 -17.24 -3.64
N GLN A 184 -5.60 -16.94 -3.25
CA GLN A 184 -6.64 -16.51 -4.19
C GLN A 184 -6.30 -15.19 -4.88
N LEU A 185 -5.47 -14.33 -4.28
CA LEU A 185 -5.00 -13.10 -4.92
C LEU A 185 -4.15 -13.43 -6.16
N PHE A 186 -3.23 -14.40 -6.04
CA PHE A 186 -2.36 -14.83 -7.13
C PHE A 186 -3.14 -15.61 -8.19
N VAL A 187 -4.09 -16.45 -7.78
CA VAL A 187 -4.99 -17.15 -8.71
C VAL A 187 -5.84 -16.15 -9.50
N SER A 188 -6.38 -15.12 -8.85
CA SER A 188 -7.18 -14.06 -9.49
C SER A 188 -6.34 -13.27 -10.49
N GLN A 189 -5.13 -12.87 -10.12
CA GLN A 189 -4.20 -12.18 -11.01
C GLN A 189 -3.81 -13.05 -12.22
N THR A 190 -3.56 -14.35 -12.02
CA THR A 190 -3.21 -15.28 -13.10
C THR A 190 -4.39 -15.47 -14.06
N ARG A 191 -5.61 -15.61 -13.54
CA ARG A 191 -6.83 -15.68 -14.35
C ARG A 191 -7.00 -14.41 -15.18
N HIS A 192 -6.85 -13.25 -14.54
CA HIS A 192 -6.93 -11.94 -15.21
C HIS A 192 -5.90 -11.79 -16.32
N PHE A 193 -4.67 -12.27 -16.11
CA PHE A 193 -3.65 -12.31 -17.16
C PHE A 193 -4.12 -13.15 -18.36
N VAL A 194 -4.67 -14.34 -18.13
CA VAL A 194 -5.20 -15.19 -19.21
C VAL A 194 -6.33 -14.48 -19.97
N GLU A 195 -7.26 -13.82 -19.28
CA GLU A 195 -8.35 -13.05 -19.90
C GLU A 195 -7.81 -11.89 -20.76
N ILE A 196 -6.78 -11.18 -20.30
CA ILE A 196 -6.08 -10.15 -21.08
C ILE A 196 -5.49 -10.75 -22.37
N THR A 197 -4.84 -11.92 -22.29
CA THR A 197 -4.24 -12.55 -23.48
C THR A 197 -5.27 -12.96 -24.53
N LYS A 198 -6.53 -13.19 -24.11
CA LYS A 198 -7.66 -13.49 -24.99
C LYS A 198 -8.38 -12.24 -25.50
N GLY A 199 -8.02 -11.05 -25.00
CA GLY A 199 -8.71 -9.80 -25.33
C GLY A 199 -10.04 -9.61 -24.61
N GLU A 200 -10.29 -10.36 -23.54
CA GLU A 200 -11.54 -10.33 -22.76
C GLU A 200 -11.53 -9.24 -21.67
N SER A 201 -10.35 -8.72 -21.32
CA SER A 201 -10.16 -7.75 -20.25
C SER A 201 -9.00 -6.77 -20.51
N GLU A 202 -8.98 -5.67 -19.76
CA GLU A 202 -7.87 -4.72 -19.71
C GLU A 202 -7.01 -4.92 -18.45
N PRO A 203 -5.70 -4.60 -18.47
CA PRO A 203 -4.86 -4.70 -17.29
C PRO A 203 -5.35 -3.80 -16.15
N VAL A 204 -5.58 -4.40 -14.97
CA VAL A 204 -5.89 -3.64 -13.73
C VAL A 204 -4.63 -2.98 -13.16
N CYS A 205 -3.45 -3.50 -13.50
CA CYS A 205 -2.16 -2.92 -13.19
C CYS A 205 -1.33 -2.85 -14.46
N THR A 206 -1.26 -1.67 -15.07
CA THR A 206 -0.60 -1.48 -16.37
C THR A 206 0.92 -1.41 -16.22
N LEU A 207 1.66 -1.29 -17.33
CA LEU A 207 3.09 -1.03 -17.28
C LEU A 207 3.39 0.31 -16.57
N GLU A 208 2.59 1.33 -16.86
CA GLU A 208 2.72 2.67 -16.27
C GLU A 208 2.55 2.62 -14.74
N ASP A 209 1.60 1.81 -14.26
CA ASP A 209 1.45 1.56 -12.83
C ASP A 209 2.72 0.98 -12.20
N GLY A 210 3.32 -0.02 -12.83
CA GLY A 210 4.57 -0.63 -12.38
C GLY A 210 5.75 0.34 -12.40
N ILE A 211 5.85 1.16 -13.45
CA ILE A 211 6.87 2.21 -13.55
C ILE A 211 6.69 3.23 -12.42
N MET A 212 5.46 3.62 -12.11
CA MET A 212 5.21 4.56 -11.02
C MET A 212 5.51 3.98 -9.64
N ALA A 213 5.19 2.72 -9.38
CA ALA A 213 5.62 2.04 -8.15
C ALA A 213 7.16 2.03 -8.01
N LEU A 214 7.87 1.78 -9.12
CA LEU A 214 9.34 1.87 -9.14
C LEU A 214 9.84 3.31 -8.91
N HIS A 215 9.23 4.31 -9.53
CA HIS A 215 9.58 5.71 -9.28
C HIS A 215 9.39 6.11 -7.83
N LEU A 216 8.30 5.68 -7.18
CA LEU A 216 8.05 5.95 -5.77
C LEU A 216 9.12 5.33 -4.87
N SER A 217 9.44 4.05 -5.08
CA SER A 217 10.48 3.36 -4.29
C SER A 217 11.86 3.99 -4.47
N LEU A 218 12.27 4.30 -5.71
CA LEU A 218 13.54 4.97 -5.99
C LEU A 218 13.59 6.40 -5.42
N ALA A 219 12.48 7.13 -5.49
CA ALA A 219 12.37 8.46 -4.89
C ALA A 219 12.49 8.41 -3.36
N ALA A 220 11.91 7.40 -2.70
CA ALA A 220 12.02 7.24 -1.25
C ALA A 220 13.47 6.95 -0.82
N VAL A 221 14.16 6.04 -1.51
CA VAL A 221 15.60 5.78 -1.29
C VAL A 221 16.42 7.04 -1.51
N LYS A 222 16.19 7.76 -2.62
CA LYS A 222 16.88 9.03 -2.91
C LYS A 222 16.61 10.10 -1.85
N SER A 223 15.39 10.20 -1.35
CA SER A 223 15.02 11.15 -0.31
C SER A 223 15.78 10.86 0.99
N GLY A 224 15.84 9.60 1.41
CA GLY A 224 16.60 9.19 2.60
C GLY A 224 18.08 9.55 2.50
N PHE A 225 18.69 9.31 1.34
CA PHE A 225 20.09 9.67 1.10
C PHE A 225 20.35 11.18 1.06
N THR A 226 19.44 11.96 0.48
CA THR A 226 19.64 13.40 0.27
C THR A 226 19.10 14.29 1.40
N GLY A 227 18.27 13.74 2.29
CA GLY A 227 17.57 14.48 3.35
C GLY A 227 16.55 15.49 2.81
N ARG A 228 16.08 15.33 1.56
CA ARG A 228 15.18 16.26 0.89
C ARG A 228 13.95 15.55 0.34
N SER A 229 12.83 16.25 0.26
CA SER A 229 11.68 15.77 -0.49
C SER A 229 12.01 15.65 -1.98
N VAL A 230 11.36 14.69 -2.64
CA VAL A 230 11.49 14.40 -4.07
C VAL A 230 10.14 14.62 -4.72
N MET A 231 10.11 15.44 -5.77
CA MET A 231 8.94 15.59 -6.64
C MET A 231 8.85 14.39 -7.58
N LEU A 232 7.64 13.87 -7.77
CA LEU A 232 7.38 12.81 -8.73
C LEU A 232 7.05 13.42 -10.11
N PRO A 233 7.37 12.72 -11.20
CA PRO A 233 6.98 13.17 -12.54
C PRO A 233 5.46 13.20 -12.66
N ASP A 234 4.93 14.22 -13.35
CA ASP A 234 3.51 14.27 -13.68
C ASP A 234 3.15 13.05 -14.54
N THR A 235 2.18 12.25 -14.07
CA THR A 235 1.56 11.21 -14.89
C THR A 235 0.58 11.90 -15.85
N GLN A 236 1.03 12.15 -17.09
CA GLN A 236 0.14 12.52 -18.19
C GLN A 236 -0.64 11.32 -18.70
#